data_AF-B8M7S4-F1
#
_entry.id   AF-B8M7S4-F1
#
_cell.length_a   1.000
_cell.length_b   1.000
_cell.length_c   1.000
_cell.angle_alpha   90.00
_cell.angle_beta   90.00
_cell.angle_gamma   90.00
#
_symmetry.space_group_name_H-M   'P 1'
#
loop_
_entity.id
_entity.type
_entity.pdbx_description
1 polymer ?
#
loop_
_entity_poly.entity_id
_entity_poly.type
_entity_poly.pdbx_seq_one_letter_code
_entity_poly.pdbx_strand_id
1 'polypeptide(L)'
;MWNDEDNNPYGAFDRPDGHLSDSLHSGAVSPPPYDRDISAPSSPVSTQPPDYVSRLTDSEDEDEHDFESHQPHSSGRKKGIYDSRIEQILYENPEMPILITDAGKNHEGGGGYIVYTIRTGDLEVRRRYSEFASLRQTLVNLHPTLIIPPIPEKHTMADYAAKPTKAKEDSAIIELRKRMLGVFLNRCRKMKEVREDGVWWRFLDPNVSWSEVLHSHPASSVPKNNLKAPPLDPANPTPAHAWLPVPSSSAKLRSSSGTSATGTPMSPSEYSQTPSTAAHSTPGVQVLGRFPPTSKTLSEQDLDPYFINFEASTRELELLLQGNIEKVNRRTLSHLSSLSADLMELGARYNGFSLSEQSPTVAAAIERIGQAADTSYIETEELSTALGANFAEPMRESAQFASVVRSVLRYRVLKRVQEEMTRDELAKKKALLESLERSEQEAKRIDQYLNQANAASTATRSSRSASASSATSSGQGEHDTSRTSEDTNSIDSDFPPTHGDISPQGSPSQTNPYREVPPAHRKSPSGNFVTNKLFGRISHAIHGFADVDPERTRRDQMGKTKESLVQLEQALRVSETDVKEASAGVLQDLKRFQKDKEEDLRRYMVAYARCHLDWARKNLETWTEAKDEVDKIVAR
;
A
#
# COMPACT_ATOMS: atom_id res chain seq x y z
N MET A 1 -23.74 14.20 22.27
CA MET A 1 -23.98 13.15 21.26
C MET A 1 -22.78 13.09 20.35
N TRP A 2 -22.50 11.91 19.79
CA TRP A 2 -21.21 11.53 19.22
C TRP A 2 -20.12 11.41 20.28
N ASN A 3 -20.12 10.25 20.94
CA ASN A 3 -18.86 9.60 21.29
C ASN A 3 -18.33 9.01 19.97
N ASP A 4 -17.05 9.22 19.66
CA ASP A 4 -16.29 8.29 18.84
C ASP A 4 -15.32 7.59 19.81
N GLU A 5 -15.50 6.29 20.01
CA GLU A 5 -14.80 5.52 21.05
C GLU A 5 -13.38 5.11 20.62
N ASP A 6 -12.49 4.91 21.60
CA ASP A 6 -11.12 4.46 21.39
C ASP A 6 -11.06 3.09 20.70
N ASN A 7 -10.88 3.07 19.37
CA ASN A 7 -10.49 1.87 18.64
C ASN A 7 -8.97 1.60 18.82
N ASN A 8 -8.54 1.44 20.08
CA ASN A 8 -7.19 1.00 20.45
C ASN A 8 -7.20 -0.53 20.61
N PRO A 9 -6.69 -1.31 19.63
CA PRO A 9 -6.75 -2.77 19.68
C PRO A 9 -5.85 -3.41 20.75
N TYR A 10 -5.04 -2.62 21.47
CA TYR A 10 -4.11 -3.11 22.50
C TYR A 10 -4.59 -2.87 23.94
N GLY A 11 -5.61 -2.03 24.16
CA GLY A 11 -5.98 -1.51 25.49
C GLY A 11 -6.93 -2.38 26.32
N ALA A 12 -6.78 -3.71 26.31
CA ALA A 12 -7.78 -4.60 26.94
C ALA A 12 -7.20 -5.90 27.57
N PHE A 13 -6.19 -5.73 28.42
CA PHE A 13 -5.56 -6.77 29.25
C PHE A 13 -5.66 -6.46 30.78
N ASP A 14 -6.71 -5.77 31.21
CA ASP A 14 -6.98 -5.56 32.64
C ASP A 14 -7.56 -6.84 33.30
N ARG A 15 -6.85 -7.36 34.32
CA ARG A 15 -7.42 -8.23 35.37
C ARG A 15 -7.82 -7.31 36.55
N PRO A 16 -8.96 -7.53 37.24
CA PRO A 16 -9.24 -6.87 38.52
C PRO A 16 -8.23 -7.28 39.60
N ASP A 17 -7.96 -6.40 40.55
CA ASP A 17 -6.98 -6.65 41.62
C ASP A 17 -7.37 -7.81 42.55
N GLY A 18 -6.47 -8.79 42.67
CA GLY A 18 -6.51 -9.85 43.69
C GLY A 18 -5.25 -9.75 44.57
N HIS A 19 -5.39 -9.15 45.75
CA HIS A 19 -4.27 -8.84 46.64
C HIS A 19 -3.93 -10.05 47.53
N LEU A 20 -2.83 -10.80 47.27
CA LEU A 20 -2.17 -11.72 48.22
C LEU A 20 -0.79 -12.21 47.70
N SER A 21 -0.02 -12.84 48.59
CA SER A 21 1.30 -13.48 48.36
C SER A 21 2.37 -12.67 47.61
N ASP A 22 2.99 -11.74 48.34
CA ASP A 22 4.43 -11.50 48.21
C ASP A 22 5.21 -12.69 48.84
N SER A 23 6.50 -12.85 48.50
CA SER A 23 7.40 -13.95 48.89
C SER A 23 7.18 -15.32 48.23
N LEU A 24 7.93 -15.61 47.15
CA LEU A 24 8.73 -16.86 47.00
C LEU A 24 9.66 -16.78 45.77
N HIS A 25 10.78 -16.04 45.89
CA HIS A 25 11.86 -16.09 44.91
C HIS A 25 12.92 -17.14 45.31
N SER A 26 13.06 -18.19 44.49
CA SER A 26 14.24 -19.05 44.45
C SER A 26 14.68 -19.20 42.98
N GLY A 27 15.99 -19.20 42.74
CA GLY A 27 16.54 -18.87 41.41
C GLY A 27 16.43 -19.99 40.37
N ALA A 28 15.68 -19.75 39.30
CA ALA A 28 15.71 -20.57 38.08
C ALA A 28 16.78 -20.02 37.11
N VAL A 29 17.87 -20.77 36.91
CA VAL A 29 18.87 -20.48 35.87
C VAL A 29 18.41 -21.09 34.55
N SER A 30 18.41 -20.30 33.48
CA SER A 30 18.00 -20.77 32.14
C SER A 30 18.93 -21.86 31.60
N PRO A 31 18.42 -23.03 31.18
CA PRO A 31 19.23 -24.03 30.48
C PRO A 31 19.47 -23.60 29.01
N PRO A 32 20.63 -23.93 28.41
CA PRO A 32 20.88 -23.72 26.99
C PRO A 32 20.11 -24.75 26.14
N PRO A 33 19.82 -24.43 24.85
CA PRO A 33 19.24 -25.40 23.94
C PRO A 33 20.24 -26.52 23.63
N TYR A 34 19.84 -27.77 23.84
CA TYR A 34 20.60 -28.94 23.42
C TYR A 34 20.01 -29.52 22.14
N ASP A 35 20.77 -29.44 21.05
CA ASP A 35 20.59 -30.36 19.92
C ASP A 35 20.85 -31.79 20.38
N ARG A 36 20.03 -32.74 19.90
CA ARG A 36 20.34 -34.16 20.02
C ARG A 36 19.69 -35.02 18.95
N ASP A 37 20.43 -35.26 17.87
CA ASP A 37 20.20 -36.42 17.02
C ASP A 37 20.22 -37.70 17.86
N ILE A 38 19.18 -38.54 17.70
CA ILE A 38 19.19 -39.94 18.12
C ILE A 38 18.62 -40.78 16.98
N SER A 39 19.50 -41.45 16.25
CA SER A 39 19.11 -42.51 15.32
C SER A 39 18.67 -43.77 16.11
N ALA A 40 17.55 -44.37 15.72
CA ALA A 40 17.08 -45.65 16.26
C ALA A 40 16.66 -46.61 15.12
N PRO A 41 16.79 -47.94 15.28
CA PRO A 41 16.78 -48.88 14.16
C PRO A 41 15.38 -49.42 13.78
N SER A 42 15.33 -50.05 12.60
CA SER A 42 14.12 -50.46 11.88
C SER A 42 13.48 -51.80 12.32
N SER A 43 12.28 -52.06 11.76
CA SER A 43 11.64 -53.38 11.53
C SER A 43 10.51 -53.77 12.53
N PRO A 44 9.56 -54.67 12.18
CA PRO A 44 8.30 -54.17 11.60
C PRO A 44 7.00 -54.89 12.07
N VAL A 45 5.86 -54.18 12.07
CA VAL A 45 4.51 -54.79 12.11
C VAL A 45 3.61 -54.06 11.10
N SER A 46 2.71 -54.78 10.44
CA SER A 46 1.85 -54.29 9.36
C SER A 46 0.38 -54.19 9.76
N THR A 47 -0.23 -53.03 9.55
CA THR A 47 -1.69 -52.82 9.42
C THR A 47 -1.94 -51.61 8.52
N GLN A 48 -2.69 -51.79 7.43
CA GLN A 48 -2.99 -50.72 6.47
C GLN A 48 -4.17 -49.83 6.93
N PRO A 49 -4.10 -48.50 6.74
CA PRO A 49 -5.27 -47.66 6.46
C PRO A 49 -5.65 -47.73 4.96
N PRO A 50 -6.89 -47.39 4.58
CA PRO A 50 -7.36 -47.50 3.20
C PRO A 50 -6.81 -46.40 2.27
N ASP A 51 -6.76 -46.69 0.97
CA ASP A 51 -6.19 -45.83 -0.06
C ASP A 51 -6.95 -44.49 -0.21
N TYR A 52 -6.19 -43.38 -0.25
CA TYR A 52 -6.68 -42.12 -0.83
C TYR A 52 -6.21 -42.05 -2.29
N VAL A 53 -7.13 -41.68 -3.19
CA VAL A 53 -7.00 -41.88 -4.64
C VAL A 53 -5.79 -41.15 -5.23
N SER A 54 -5.13 -41.81 -6.19
CA SER A 54 -3.95 -41.35 -6.91
C SER A 54 -4.04 -39.90 -7.37
N ARG A 55 -3.01 -39.13 -7.02
CA ARG A 55 -2.76 -37.78 -7.53
C ARG A 55 -2.56 -37.86 -9.04
N LEU A 56 -3.53 -37.40 -9.83
CA LEU A 56 -3.38 -37.27 -11.28
C LEU A 56 -2.22 -36.31 -11.58
N THR A 57 -1.25 -36.81 -12.33
CA THR A 57 -0.22 -36.01 -12.99
C THR A 57 -0.86 -35.30 -14.17
N ASP A 58 -0.88 -33.97 -14.16
CA ASP A 58 -1.28 -33.18 -15.32
C ASP A 58 -0.03 -32.63 -16.01
N SER A 59 0.17 -33.12 -17.23
CA SER A 59 0.76 -32.47 -18.41
C SER A 59 1.79 -31.35 -18.22
N GLU A 60 3.06 -31.70 -18.44
CA GLU A 60 3.95 -31.05 -19.43
C GLU A 60 3.64 -29.57 -19.81
N ASP A 61 4.29 -28.62 -19.13
CA ASP A 61 4.66 -27.32 -19.72
C ASP A 61 6.12 -27.43 -20.21
N GLU A 62 6.33 -27.69 -21.51
CA GLU A 62 7.64 -27.56 -22.16
C GLU A 62 7.91 -26.09 -22.52
N ASP A 63 8.91 -25.47 -21.88
CA ASP A 63 9.55 -24.23 -22.38
C ASP A 63 10.93 -24.06 -21.71
N GLU A 64 11.95 -24.74 -22.24
CA GLU A 64 13.36 -24.47 -21.88
C GLU A 64 13.82 -23.12 -22.49
N HIS A 65 14.92 -22.46 -22.09
CA HIS A 65 16.00 -22.85 -21.19
C HIS A 65 16.41 -21.65 -20.32
N ASP A 66 16.91 -21.92 -19.11
CA ASP A 66 18.14 -21.25 -18.62
C ASP A 66 18.85 -22.16 -17.61
N PHE A 67 19.71 -23.04 -18.12
CA PHE A 67 20.17 -24.25 -17.41
C PHE A 67 21.51 -24.01 -16.66
N GLU A 68 21.52 -23.08 -15.69
CA GLU A 68 22.63 -23.05 -14.72
C GLU A 68 22.61 -24.33 -13.86
N SER A 69 23.66 -25.14 -13.99
CA SER A 69 23.71 -26.49 -13.45
C SER A 69 23.65 -26.53 -11.92
N HIS A 70 22.71 -27.32 -11.37
CA HIS A 70 22.69 -27.68 -9.96
C HIS A 70 23.90 -28.55 -9.56
N GLN A 71 25.04 -27.91 -9.30
CA GLN A 71 26.01 -28.42 -8.35
C GLN A 71 25.53 -28.15 -6.91
N PRO A 72 25.89 -28.98 -5.91
CA PRO A 72 25.59 -28.66 -4.51
C PRO A 72 26.22 -27.30 -4.15
N HIS A 73 25.47 -26.44 -3.47
CA HIS A 73 25.88 -25.08 -3.14
C HIS A 73 27.08 -25.04 -2.17
N SER A 74 28.28 -25.17 -2.72
CA SER A 74 29.46 -24.58 -2.10
C SER A 74 29.24 -23.06 -2.00
N SER A 75 29.49 -22.48 -0.83
CA SER A 75 29.35 -21.04 -0.59
C SER A 75 30.46 -20.27 -1.32
N GLY A 76 30.24 -20.04 -2.61
CA GLY A 76 31.14 -19.28 -3.47
C GLY A 76 31.29 -17.85 -2.94
N ARG A 77 32.47 -17.53 -2.39
CA ARG A 77 32.83 -16.17 -1.99
C ARG A 77 32.55 -15.20 -3.13
N LYS A 78 31.95 -14.05 -2.81
CA LYS A 78 31.76 -12.93 -3.76
C LYS A 78 33.09 -12.68 -4.47
N LYS A 79 33.10 -12.67 -5.82
CA LYS A 79 34.34 -12.59 -6.63
C LYS A 79 34.94 -11.18 -6.70
N GLY A 80 34.85 -10.44 -5.60
CA GLY A 80 35.20 -9.03 -5.47
C GLY A 80 35.25 -8.64 -3.99
N ILE A 81 35.49 -7.36 -3.73
CA ILE A 81 35.59 -6.82 -2.37
C ILE A 81 34.17 -6.68 -1.77
N TYR A 82 34.05 -6.91 -0.46
CA TYR A 82 32.85 -6.56 0.31
C TYR A 82 32.95 -5.11 0.77
N ASP A 83 31.87 -4.33 0.64
CA ASP A 83 31.83 -2.92 1.06
C ASP A 83 31.98 -2.76 2.58
N SER A 84 31.59 -3.80 3.34
CA SER A 84 31.58 -3.79 4.80
C SER A 84 31.70 -5.19 5.41
N ARG A 85 32.03 -5.26 6.70
CA ARG A 85 32.01 -6.50 7.49
C ARG A 85 30.59 -7.07 7.60
N ILE A 86 29.56 -6.24 7.70
CA ILE A 86 28.17 -6.69 7.78
C ILE A 86 27.69 -7.30 6.45
N GLU A 87 28.09 -6.74 5.30
CA GLU A 87 27.81 -7.31 3.99
C GLU A 87 28.45 -8.70 3.86
N GLN A 88 29.73 -8.85 4.25
CA GLN A 88 30.41 -10.15 4.26
C GLN A 88 29.64 -11.18 5.10
N ILE A 89 29.28 -10.85 6.34
CA ILE A 89 28.59 -11.78 7.25
C ILE A 89 27.28 -12.26 6.62
N LEU A 90 26.47 -11.35 6.10
CA LEU A 90 25.16 -11.63 5.50
C LEU A 90 25.26 -12.41 4.18
N TYR A 91 26.33 -12.22 3.41
CA TYR A 91 26.56 -12.94 2.15
C TYR A 91 27.14 -14.34 2.38
N GLU A 92 28.13 -14.48 3.26
CA GLU A 92 28.77 -15.77 3.57
C GLU A 92 27.87 -16.67 4.43
N ASN A 93 26.93 -16.10 5.20
CA ASN A 93 26.04 -16.83 6.11
C ASN A 93 24.55 -16.48 5.80
N PRO A 94 24.02 -16.91 4.64
CA PRO A 94 22.69 -16.51 4.18
C PRO A 94 21.53 -16.99 5.06
N GLU A 95 21.76 -17.87 6.03
CA GLU A 95 20.77 -18.28 7.06
C GLU A 95 21.09 -17.84 8.49
N MET A 96 22.07 -16.94 8.69
CA MET A 96 22.31 -16.33 9.99
C MET A 96 21.12 -15.42 10.39
N PRO A 97 20.48 -15.64 11.55
CA PRO A 97 19.38 -14.80 12.03
C PRO A 97 19.88 -13.47 12.57
N ILE A 98 19.10 -12.41 12.36
CA ILE A 98 19.32 -11.10 12.98
C ILE A 98 18.50 -11.03 14.26
N LEU A 99 19.13 -10.76 15.40
CA LEU A 99 18.49 -10.79 16.70
C LEU A 99 18.40 -9.39 17.31
N ILE A 100 17.25 -9.02 17.87
CA ILE A 100 17.15 -7.85 18.75
C ILE A 100 17.27 -8.37 20.19
N THR A 101 18.44 -8.18 20.78
CA THR A 101 18.81 -8.77 22.08
C THR A 101 18.19 -7.98 23.24
N ASP A 102 18.36 -6.65 23.20
CA ASP A 102 17.90 -5.71 24.23
C ASP A 102 16.99 -4.61 23.63
N ALA A 103 16.12 -4.05 24.47
CA ALA A 103 15.17 -2.99 24.13
C ALA A 103 14.91 -2.07 25.35
N GLY A 104 15.84 -1.16 25.65
CA GLY A 104 15.85 -0.33 26.86
C GLY A 104 15.69 1.19 26.62
N LYS A 105 15.48 1.96 27.70
CA LYS A 105 15.55 3.44 27.66
C LYS A 105 17.02 3.87 27.45
N ASN A 106 17.26 4.94 26.70
CA ASN A 106 18.65 5.38 26.44
C ASN A 106 19.32 5.99 27.69
N HIS A 107 20.25 5.25 28.31
CA HIS A 107 21.04 5.69 29.46
C HIS A 107 22.24 6.58 29.10
N GLU A 108 22.70 6.59 27.84
CA GLU A 108 23.99 7.16 27.44
C GLU A 108 23.90 8.61 26.93
N GLY A 109 22.68 9.14 26.73
CA GLY A 109 22.49 10.40 26.00
C GLY A 109 21.23 11.21 26.33
N GLY A 110 20.71 11.12 27.56
CA GLY A 110 19.66 12.00 28.10
C GLY A 110 18.28 11.96 27.41
N GLY A 111 18.12 11.15 26.36
CA GLY A 111 16.90 11.09 25.56
C GLY A 111 15.91 10.04 26.07
N GLY A 112 14.69 10.46 26.42
CA GLY A 112 13.59 9.58 26.83
C GLY A 112 12.97 8.77 25.69
N TYR A 113 13.77 7.97 24.98
CA TYR A 113 13.32 7.06 23.93
C TYR A 113 13.88 5.63 24.12
N ILE A 114 13.15 4.65 23.58
CA ILE A 114 13.58 3.25 23.55
C ILE A 114 14.58 3.03 22.41
N VAL A 115 15.66 2.33 22.74
CA VAL A 115 16.73 1.89 21.84
C VAL A 115 16.71 0.37 21.77
N TYR A 116 16.76 -0.16 20.56
CA TYR A 116 16.83 -1.58 20.27
C TYR A 116 18.28 -1.93 19.91
N THR A 117 18.81 -2.94 20.58
CA THR A 117 20.17 -3.43 20.37
C THR A 117 20.09 -4.63 19.43
N ILE A 118 20.62 -4.47 18.21
CA ILE A 118 20.53 -5.43 17.10
C ILE A 118 21.87 -6.13 16.95
N ARG A 119 21.88 -7.47 17.00
CA ARG A 119 23.07 -8.30 16.81
C ARG A 119 22.97 -9.12 15.52
N THR A 120 24.03 -9.09 14.73
CA THR A 120 24.20 -9.90 13.52
C THR A 120 25.61 -10.49 13.54
N GLY A 121 25.73 -11.78 13.92
CA GLY A 121 27.02 -12.43 14.10
C GLY A 121 27.84 -11.81 15.23
N ASP A 122 29.05 -11.35 14.90
CA ASP A 122 29.99 -10.65 15.78
C ASP A 122 29.75 -9.12 15.86
N LEU A 123 28.80 -8.58 15.09
CA LEU A 123 28.46 -7.16 15.10
C LEU A 123 27.21 -6.86 15.93
N GLU A 124 27.22 -5.73 16.65
CA GLU A 124 26.10 -5.22 17.43
C GLU A 124 25.92 -3.70 17.20
N VAL A 125 24.70 -3.27 16.87
CA VAL A 125 24.36 -1.88 16.58
C VAL A 125 23.09 -1.46 17.31
N ARG A 126 23.06 -0.21 17.79
CA ARG A 126 21.92 0.36 18.53
C ARG A 126 21.11 1.29 17.63
N ARG A 127 19.80 1.04 17.48
CA ARG A 127 18.88 1.85 16.67
C ARG A 127 17.57 2.12 17.40
N ARG A 128 16.96 3.29 17.22
CA ARG A 128 15.65 3.67 17.83
C ARG A 128 14.49 3.44 16.87
N TYR A 129 13.25 3.32 17.38
CA TYR A 129 12.06 3.04 16.55
C TYR A 129 11.89 3.99 15.33
N SER A 130 12.17 5.29 15.49
CA SER A 130 12.06 6.24 14.37
C SER A 130 13.05 6.00 13.23
N GLU A 131 14.17 5.32 13.50
CA GLU A 131 15.15 4.94 12.48
C GLU A 131 14.64 3.73 11.69
N PHE A 132 14.08 2.71 12.35
CA PHE A 132 13.34 1.63 11.68
C PHE A 132 12.20 2.16 10.80
N ALA A 133 11.45 3.16 11.28
CA ALA A 133 10.40 3.80 10.50
C ALA A 133 10.94 4.50 9.24
N SER A 134 12.08 5.21 9.35
CA SER A 134 12.75 5.78 8.18
C SER A 134 13.34 4.72 7.25
N LEU A 135 13.92 3.63 7.77
CA LEU A 135 14.41 2.51 6.95
C LEU A 135 13.26 1.93 6.14
N ARG A 136 12.14 1.56 6.77
CA ARG A 136 10.97 1.04 6.06
C ARG A 136 10.48 2.02 4.97
N GLN A 137 10.41 3.31 5.27
CA GLN A 137 9.99 4.31 4.29
C GLN A 137 10.97 4.40 3.11
N THR A 138 12.28 4.38 3.37
CA THR A 138 13.31 4.37 2.33
C THR A 138 13.24 3.10 1.48
N LEU A 139 13.01 1.93 2.08
CA LEU A 139 12.80 0.68 1.33
C LEU A 139 11.54 0.73 0.46
N VAL A 140 10.41 1.23 0.97
CA VAL A 140 9.18 1.43 0.17
C VAL A 140 9.40 2.43 -0.97
N ASN A 141 10.26 3.43 -0.77
CA ASN A 141 10.62 4.39 -1.80
C ASN A 141 11.61 3.83 -2.85
N LEU A 142 12.54 2.96 -2.44
CA LEU A 142 13.49 2.29 -3.36
C LEU A 142 12.83 1.12 -4.12
N HIS A 143 11.82 0.49 -3.53
CA HIS A 143 11.24 -0.76 -4.04
C HIS A 143 9.69 -0.68 -4.13
N PRO A 144 9.12 0.23 -4.96
CA PRO A 144 7.68 0.48 -5.00
C PRO A 144 6.86 -0.70 -5.58
N THR A 145 7.54 -1.67 -6.20
CA THR A 145 6.96 -2.93 -6.70
C THR A 145 6.92 -4.04 -5.64
N LEU A 146 7.61 -3.89 -4.50
CA LEU A 146 7.78 -4.96 -3.52
C LEU A 146 6.92 -4.77 -2.25
N ILE A 147 6.40 -5.87 -1.72
CA ILE A 147 5.66 -5.90 -0.45
C ILE A 147 6.65 -5.85 0.72
N ILE A 148 7.19 -4.65 0.99
CA ILE A 148 8.06 -4.39 2.14
C ILE A 148 7.30 -4.66 3.45
N PRO A 149 7.78 -5.57 4.33
CA PRO A 149 7.05 -5.99 5.53
C PRO A 149 6.60 -4.83 6.43
N PRO A 150 5.44 -4.92 7.09
CA PRO A 150 4.98 -3.90 8.03
C PRO A 150 5.91 -3.82 9.26
N ILE A 151 5.80 -2.70 9.98
CA ILE A 151 6.40 -2.50 11.30
C ILE A 151 5.28 -2.09 12.28
N PRO A 152 5.42 -2.38 13.59
CA PRO A 152 4.45 -2.00 14.61
C PRO A 152 4.20 -0.48 14.61
N GLU A 153 2.95 -0.07 14.86
CA GLU A 153 2.58 1.34 14.74
C GLU A 153 3.32 2.28 15.70
N LYS A 154 3.37 3.57 15.32
CA LYS A 154 3.94 4.65 16.12
C LYS A 154 3.00 5.06 17.26
N HIS A 155 2.85 4.18 18.24
CA HIS A 155 2.30 4.52 19.56
C HIS A 155 3.03 5.74 20.13
N THR A 156 2.28 6.69 20.68
CA THR A 156 2.80 7.97 21.18
C THR A 156 3.58 7.77 22.49
N MET A 157 4.85 8.23 22.53
CA MET A 157 5.73 8.06 23.70
C MET A 157 5.36 8.94 24.92
N ALA A 158 4.22 9.62 24.90
CA ALA A 158 3.76 10.47 26.00
C ALA A 158 3.29 9.64 27.21
N ASP A 159 2.71 8.46 27.00
CA ASP A 159 2.30 7.54 28.07
C ASP A 159 3.52 6.96 28.83
N TYR A 160 4.55 6.55 28.09
CA TYR A 160 5.76 5.79 28.52
C TYR A 160 6.67 6.46 29.57
N ALA A 161 6.36 7.70 29.92
CA ALA A 161 7.15 8.55 30.82
C ALA A 161 6.30 9.27 31.89
N ALA A 162 4.97 9.27 31.77
CA ALA A 162 4.10 10.14 32.55
C ALA A 162 3.38 9.46 33.73
N LYS A 163 3.22 8.13 33.72
CA LYS A 163 2.41 7.40 34.71
C LYS A 163 3.04 6.04 35.09
N PRO A 164 3.54 5.83 36.32
CA PRO A 164 4.16 4.57 36.71
C PRO A 164 3.20 3.37 36.72
N THR A 165 1.89 3.61 36.79
CA THR A 165 0.85 2.56 36.67
C THR A 165 0.83 1.87 35.30
N LYS A 166 1.40 2.48 34.24
CA LYS A 166 1.44 1.91 32.89
C LYS A 166 2.66 1.03 32.58
N ALA A 167 3.58 0.82 33.53
CA ALA A 167 4.83 0.11 33.27
C ALA A 167 4.67 -1.31 32.69
N LYS A 168 3.55 -2.01 32.99
CA LYS A 168 3.21 -3.30 32.37
C LYS A 168 2.78 -3.16 30.90
N GLU A 169 1.97 -2.14 30.56
CA GLU A 169 1.59 -1.82 29.17
C GLU A 169 2.84 -1.50 28.33
N ASP A 170 3.69 -0.60 28.85
CA ASP A 170 4.94 -0.18 28.19
C ASP A 170 5.83 -1.39 27.86
N SER A 171 5.99 -2.31 28.82
CA SER A 171 6.79 -3.53 28.65
C SER A 171 6.20 -4.45 27.57
N ALA A 172 4.89 -4.68 27.58
CA ALA A 172 4.21 -5.51 26.59
C ALA A 172 4.35 -4.93 25.16
N ILE A 173 4.21 -3.62 24.99
CA ILE A 173 4.37 -2.97 23.68
C ILE A 173 5.84 -2.93 23.25
N ILE A 174 6.80 -2.78 24.17
CA ILE A 174 8.24 -2.88 23.87
C ILE A 174 8.60 -4.27 23.36
N GLU A 175 8.13 -5.32 24.02
CA GLU A 175 8.39 -6.72 23.63
C GLU A 175 7.67 -7.12 22.32
N LEU A 176 6.41 -6.70 22.12
CA LEU A 176 5.75 -6.83 20.82
C LEU A 176 6.54 -6.13 19.70
N ARG A 177 7.06 -4.92 19.96
CA ARG A 177 7.89 -4.19 19.01
C ARG A 177 9.21 -4.90 18.74
N LYS A 178 9.89 -5.41 19.76
CA LYS A 178 11.13 -6.19 19.66
C LYS A 178 10.94 -7.40 18.74
N ARG A 179 9.84 -8.15 18.91
CA ARG A 179 9.46 -9.27 18.03
C ARG A 179 9.18 -8.82 16.60
N MET A 180 8.24 -7.90 16.39
CA MET A 180 7.86 -7.46 15.04
C MET A 180 9.00 -6.77 14.27
N LEU A 181 9.87 -6.00 14.93
CA LEU A 181 11.06 -5.42 14.30
C LEU A 181 12.11 -6.48 13.94
N GLY A 182 12.26 -7.53 14.75
CA GLY A 182 13.04 -8.71 14.42
C GLY A 182 12.47 -9.45 13.20
N VAL A 183 11.14 -9.63 13.13
CA VAL A 183 10.46 -10.20 11.97
C VAL A 183 10.66 -9.35 10.71
N PHE A 184 10.53 -8.03 10.80
CA PHE A 184 10.79 -7.10 9.71
C PHE A 184 12.21 -7.26 9.15
N LEU A 185 13.24 -7.25 10.00
CA LEU A 185 14.64 -7.43 9.57
C LEU A 185 14.87 -8.81 8.92
N ASN A 186 14.39 -9.89 9.53
CA ASN A 186 14.60 -11.25 9.01
C ASN A 186 13.77 -11.57 7.76
N ARG A 187 12.66 -10.87 7.50
CA ARG A 187 11.96 -10.91 6.21
C ARG A 187 12.71 -10.12 5.13
N CYS A 188 13.16 -8.90 5.41
CA CYS A 188 13.98 -8.12 4.48
C CYS A 188 15.26 -8.88 4.07
N ARG A 189 15.90 -9.59 5.01
CA ARG A 189 17.04 -10.51 4.80
C ARG A 189 16.79 -11.59 3.73
N LYS A 190 15.53 -11.97 3.46
CA LYS A 190 15.15 -12.95 2.41
C LYS A 190 14.89 -12.31 1.04
N MET A 191 14.71 -10.99 0.95
CA MET A 191 14.40 -10.27 -0.29
C MET A 191 15.71 -9.91 -1.00
N LYS A 192 15.91 -10.38 -2.23
CA LYS A 192 17.18 -10.22 -2.96
C LYS A 192 17.48 -8.74 -3.21
N GLU A 193 16.46 -8.05 -3.71
CA GLU A 193 16.43 -6.65 -4.10
C GLU A 193 16.80 -5.73 -2.92
N VAL A 194 16.29 -6.06 -1.72
CA VAL A 194 16.55 -5.32 -0.48
C VAL A 194 17.96 -5.60 0.09
N ARG A 195 18.58 -6.75 -0.20
CA ARG A 195 19.99 -6.97 0.13
C ARG A 195 20.93 -6.23 -0.82
N GLU A 196 20.54 -6.10 -2.08
CA GLU A 196 21.37 -5.52 -3.15
C GLU A 196 21.29 -3.98 -3.20
N ASP A 197 20.31 -3.35 -2.54
CA ASP A 197 20.14 -1.87 -2.52
C ASP A 197 21.22 -1.08 -1.75
N GLY A 198 22.06 -1.76 -0.95
CA GLY A 198 23.12 -1.13 -0.17
C GLY A 198 22.64 -0.27 1.01
N VAL A 199 21.35 -0.09 1.24
CA VAL A 199 20.77 0.72 2.31
C VAL A 199 20.38 -0.17 3.50
N TRP A 200 19.75 -1.32 3.24
CA TRP A 200 19.26 -2.19 4.31
C TRP A 200 20.40 -2.73 5.20
N TRP A 201 21.50 -3.24 4.63
CA TRP A 201 22.61 -3.74 5.45
C TRP A 201 23.41 -2.62 6.12
N ARG A 202 23.44 -1.40 5.56
CA ARG A 202 24.08 -0.23 6.23
C ARG A 202 23.34 0.22 7.49
N PHE A 203 22.04 -0.08 7.61
CA PHE A 203 21.32 0.08 8.88
C PHE A 203 21.87 -0.84 9.99
N LEU A 204 22.36 -2.03 9.63
CA LEU A 204 22.91 -3.04 10.52
C LEU A 204 24.40 -2.85 10.85
N ASP A 205 25.09 -1.92 10.16
CA ASP A 205 26.52 -1.64 10.40
C ASP A 205 26.70 -0.69 11.61
N PRO A 206 27.46 -1.07 12.66
CA PRO A 206 27.78 -0.17 13.77
C PRO A 206 28.72 0.98 13.39
N ASN A 207 29.48 0.86 12.30
CA ASN A 207 30.44 1.88 11.86
C ASN A 207 29.79 2.97 11.00
N VAL A 208 28.51 2.80 10.61
CA VAL A 208 27.82 3.71 9.69
C VAL A 208 26.73 4.51 10.41
N SER A 209 26.79 5.84 10.24
CA SER A 209 25.76 6.76 10.70
C SER A 209 24.49 6.58 9.86
N TRP A 210 23.38 6.16 10.48
CA TRP A 210 22.11 6.03 9.76
C TRP A 210 21.63 7.35 9.15
N SER A 211 21.96 8.49 9.79
CA SER A 211 21.67 9.81 9.23
C SER A 211 22.49 10.11 7.97
N GLU A 212 23.66 9.52 7.80
CA GLU A 212 24.49 9.67 6.59
C GLU A 212 23.90 8.84 5.43
N VAL A 213 23.52 7.59 5.70
CA VAL A 213 22.87 6.70 4.71
C VAL A 213 21.63 7.36 4.08
N LEU A 214 20.80 8.03 4.89
CA LEU A 214 19.60 8.74 4.40
C LEU A 214 19.91 9.94 3.49
N HIS A 215 21.13 10.49 3.53
CA HIS A 215 21.55 11.60 2.67
C HIS A 215 22.47 11.14 1.52
N SER A 216 22.86 9.86 1.46
CA SER A 216 23.67 9.28 0.39
C SER A 216 22.82 8.58 -0.69
N HIS A 217 23.41 8.38 -1.87
CA HIS A 217 22.85 7.50 -2.90
C HIS A 217 22.81 6.03 -2.39
N PRO A 218 21.77 5.24 -2.70
CA PRO A 218 20.60 5.57 -3.51
C PRO A 218 19.48 6.32 -2.78
N ALA A 219 19.44 6.26 -1.43
CA ALA A 219 18.34 6.77 -0.62
C ALA A 219 17.96 8.25 -0.87
N SER A 220 18.96 9.12 -1.03
CA SER A 220 18.73 10.56 -1.29
C SER A 220 18.47 10.91 -2.76
N SER A 221 18.63 9.97 -3.69
CA SER A 221 18.43 10.17 -5.12
C SER A 221 16.99 9.90 -5.58
N VAL A 222 16.21 9.15 -4.80
CA VAL A 222 14.81 8.83 -5.13
C VAL A 222 13.95 10.11 -5.15
N PRO A 223 13.23 10.42 -6.26
CA PRO A 223 12.33 11.55 -6.32
C PRO A 223 11.22 11.51 -5.25
N LYS A 224 10.77 12.69 -4.78
CA LYS A 224 9.65 12.84 -3.82
C LYS A 224 8.31 12.23 -4.28
N ASN A 225 8.23 11.72 -5.50
CA ASN A 225 7.09 10.99 -6.04
C ASN A 225 7.63 9.92 -7.01
N ASN A 226 7.53 8.65 -6.59
CA ASN A 226 7.97 7.47 -7.35
C ASN A 226 7.30 7.27 -8.71
N LEU A 227 6.25 8.02 -9.04
CA LEU A 227 5.71 8.05 -10.40
C LEU A 227 6.62 8.81 -11.38
N LYS A 228 7.58 9.62 -10.89
CA LYS A 228 8.62 10.28 -11.69
C LYS A 228 9.99 9.58 -11.61
N ALA A 229 9.98 8.27 -11.44
CA ALA A 229 11.14 7.39 -11.53
C ALA A 229 10.72 6.02 -12.10
N PRO A 230 11.64 5.21 -12.65
CA PRO A 230 11.31 3.88 -13.15
C PRO A 230 11.01 2.93 -11.98
N PRO A 231 10.17 1.89 -12.15
CA PRO A 231 9.69 1.04 -11.05
C PRO A 231 10.76 0.21 -10.35
N LEU A 232 11.80 -0.19 -11.09
CA LEU A 232 12.82 -1.16 -10.63
C LEU A 232 14.15 -0.50 -10.26
N ASP A 233 14.35 0.78 -10.62
CA ASP A 233 15.46 1.60 -10.14
C ASP A 233 15.03 3.06 -9.87
N PRO A 234 14.24 3.32 -8.81
CA PRO A 234 13.74 4.66 -8.51
C PRO A 234 14.83 5.68 -8.17
N ALA A 235 16.07 5.24 -7.94
CA ALA A 235 17.20 6.10 -7.60
C ALA A 235 17.92 6.69 -8.83
N ASN A 236 17.74 6.10 -10.02
CA ASN A 236 18.36 6.56 -11.27
C ASN A 236 17.34 6.98 -12.34
N PRO A 237 16.45 7.96 -12.08
CA PRO A 237 15.47 8.43 -13.05
C PRO A 237 16.14 9.06 -14.28
N THR A 238 15.94 8.46 -15.46
CA THR A 238 16.32 9.10 -16.74
C THR A 238 15.57 10.43 -16.90
N PRO A 239 16.11 11.43 -17.63
CA PRO A 239 15.50 12.76 -17.75
C PRO A 239 13.99 12.71 -17.99
N ALA A 240 13.55 11.98 -19.03
CA ALA A 240 12.15 11.86 -19.46
C ALA A 240 11.12 11.61 -18.33
N HIS A 241 11.49 10.95 -17.22
CA HIS A 241 10.59 10.74 -16.09
C HIS A 241 10.11 12.03 -15.43
N ALA A 242 10.93 13.09 -15.40
CA ALA A 242 10.52 14.36 -14.82
C ALA A 242 9.44 15.09 -15.65
N TRP A 243 9.25 14.70 -16.91
CA TRP A 243 8.24 15.22 -17.83
C TRP A 243 6.90 14.48 -17.73
N LEU A 244 6.85 13.33 -17.05
CA LEU A 244 5.62 12.57 -16.84
C LEU A 244 4.56 13.38 -16.06
N PRO A 245 3.27 13.26 -16.40
CA PRO A 245 2.18 13.81 -15.59
C PRO A 245 2.08 13.06 -14.26
N VAL A 246 1.44 13.69 -13.26
CA VAL A 246 1.19 13.06 -11.96
C VAL A 246 -0.32 12.83 -11.80
N PRO A 247 -0.81 11.57 -11.88
CA PRO A 247 -2.20 11.26 -11.60
C PRO A 247 -2.56 11.54 -10.13
N SER A 248 -3.84 11.82 -9.89
CA SER A 248 -4.39 11.93 -8.54
C SER A 248 -4.28 10.60 -7.78
N SER A 249 -4.02 10.65 -6.48
CA SER A 249 -3.99 9.49 -5.58
C SER A 249 -5.30 8.68 -5.57
N SER A 250 -6.41 9.25 -6.07
CA SER A 250 -7.72 8.59 -6.25
C SER A 250 -8.06 8.22 -7.70
N ALA A 251 -7.19 8.47 -8.68
CA ALA A 251 -7.47 8.19 -10.10
C ALA A 251 -7.52 6.68 -10.41
N LYS A 252 -8.54 6.23 -11.15
CA LYS A 252 -8.76 4.83 -11.51
C LYS A 252 -8.53 4.61 -13.00
N LEU A 253 -8.24 3.36 -13.39
CA LEU A 253 -8.34 2.93 -14.78
C LEU A 253 -9.76 3.17 -15.30
N ARG A 254 -9.90 3.51 -16.58
CA ARG A 254 -11.21 3.41 -17.25
C ARG A 254 -11.52 1.93 -17.47
N SER A 255 -12.73 1.52 -17.13
CA SER A 255 -13.22 0.20 -17.55
C SER A 255 -13.43 0.18 -19.06
N SER A 256 -13.16 -0.96 -19.70
CA SER A 256 -13.43 -1.20 -21.12
C SER A 256 -14.93 -1.23 -21.46
N SER A 257 -15.81 -1.33 -20.45
CA SER A 257 -17.24 -1.07 -20.58
C SER A 257 -17.50 0.44 -20.82
N GLY A 258 -18.03 0.76 -22.00
CA GLY A 258 -18.18 2.13 -22.49
C GLY A 258 -19.01 3.06 -21.59
N THR A 259 -18.43 4.20 -21.23
CA THR A 259 -19.10 5.26 -20.48
C THR A 259 -19.88 6.19 -21.41
N SER A 260 -21.17 6.41 -21.14
CA SER A 260 -21.94 7.44 -21.83
C SER A 260 -21.51 8.86 -21.42
N ALA A 261 -21.81 9.86 -22.24
CA ALA A 261 -21.36 11.25 -22.07
C ALA A 261 -21.81 11.93 -20.75
N THR A 262 -22.79 11.36 -20.05
CA THR A 262 -23.29 11.78 -18.73
C THR A 262 -22.60 11.09 -17.54
N GLY A 263 -21.62 10.22 -17.76
CA GLY A 263 -20.85 9.55 -16.70
C GLY A 263 -21.54 8.36 -16.03
N THR A 264 -22.76 7.99 -16.47
CA THR A 264 -23.44 6.76 -16.06
C THR A 264 -22.87 5.54 -16.81
N PRO A 265 -22.57 4.41 -16.13
CA PRO A 265 -22.25 3.15 -16.79
C PRO A 265 -23.42 2.67 -17.65
N MET A 266 -23.15 2.21 -18.88
CA MET A 266 -24.19 1.67 -19.76
C MET A 266 -24.52 0.19 -19.49
N SER A 267 -23.68 -0.51 -18.72
CA SER A 267 -23.88 -1.88 -18.27
C SER A 267 -23.22 -2.12 -16.90
N PRO A 268 -23.66 -3.14 -16.14
CA PRO A 268 -22.87 -3.69 -15.04
C PRO A 268 -21.54 -4.24 -15.56
N SER A 269 -20.51 -4.26 -14.72
CA SER A 269 -19.20 -4.83 -15.07
C SER A 269 -19.26 -6.36 -15.17
N GLU A 270 -19.26 -6.88 -16.40
CA GLU A 270 -19.34 -8.33 -16.72
C GLU A 270 -18.25 -9.19 -16.04
N TYR A 271 -17.09 -8.58 -15.73
CA TYR A 271 -16.02 -9.16 -14.90
C TYR A 271 -16.46 -9.60 -13.49
N SER A 272 -17.72 -9.35 -13.09
CA SER A 272 -18.31 -9.81 -11.83
C SER A 272 -19.10 -11.13 -11.96
N GLN A 273 -19.31 -11.65 -13.19
CA GLN A 273 -20.24 -12.76 -13.45
C GLN A 273 -19.78 -13.80 -14.49
N THR A 274 -18.51 -13.80 -14.91
CA THR A 274 -17.96 -14.87 -15.77
C THR A 274 -17.21 -15.92 -14.94
N PRO A 275 -17.86 -17.01 -14.48
CA PRO A 275 -17.13 -18.20 -14.05
C PRO A 275 -16.39 -18.78 -15.26
N SER A 276 -15.06 -18.93 -15.18
CA SER A 276 -14.28 -19.46 -16.29
C SER A 276 -14.78 -20.85 -16.69
N THR A 277 -14.96 -21.09 -17.98
CA THR A 277 -15.61 -22.30 -18.54
C THR A 277 -14.80 -23.60 -18.40
N ALA A 278 -13.75 -23.61 -17.59
CA ALA A 278 -13.08 -24.81 -17.06
C ALA A 278 -13.66 -25.27 -15.69
N ALA A 279 -14.65 -24.57 -15.13
CA ALA A 279 -15.15 -24.76 -13.76
C ALA A 279 -16.19 -25.90 -13.61
N HIS A 280 -15.83 -27.14 -13.95
CA HIS A 280 -16.67 -28.33 -13.69
C HIS A 280 -15.93 -29.41 -12.89
N SER A 281 -16.65 -30.02 -11.93
CA SER A 281 -16.24 -31.10 -11.02
C SER A 281 -15.26 -30.78 -9.86
N THR A 282 -15.68 -29.94 -8.91
CA THR A 282 -15.60 -30.27 -7.45
C THR A 282 -16.31 -29.21 -6.57
N PRO A 283 -17.14 -29.62 -5.58
CA PRO A 283 -17.67 -28.70 -4.57
C PRO A 283 -16.66 -28.52 -3.42
N GLY A 284 -15.66 -27.66 -3.62
CA GLY A 284 -14.65 -27.29 -2.63
C GLY A 284 -14.44 -25.77 -2.56
N VAL A 285 -13.78 -25.30 -1.50
CA VAL A 285 -13.42 -23.87 -1.35
C VAL A 285 -12.52 -23.47 -2.53
N GLN A 286 -12.98 -22.52 -3.34
CA GLN A 286 -12.22 -22.07 -4.51
C GLN A 286 -10.92 -21.41 -4.06
N VAL A 287 -9.78 -22.00 -4.46
CA VAL A 287 -8.46 -21.59 -4.00
C VAL A 287 -8.13 -20.20 -4.55
N LEU A 288 -7.72 -19.31 -3.64
CA LEU A 288 -7.39 -17.91 -3.91
C LEU A 288 -6.33 -17.79 -5.02
N GLY A 289 -6.53 -16.80 -5.91
CA GLY A 289 -5.41 -16.15 -6.61
C GLY A 289 -4.59 -17.03 -7.56
N ARG A 290 -5.22 -17.83 -8.44
CA ARG A 290 -4.51 -18.45 -9.58
C ARG A 290 -3.84 -17.35 -10.41
N PHE A 291 -2.51 -17.29 -10.39
CA PHE A 291 -1.71 -16.38 -11.21
C PHE A 291 -1.90 -16.66 -12.71
N PRO A 292 -1.63 -15.67 -13.59
CA PRO A 292 -1.60 -15.93 -15.03
C PRO A 292 -0.53 -16.99 -15.35
N PRO A 293 -0.84 -18.00 -16.20
CA PRO A 293 0.07 -19.09 -16.50
C PRO A 293 1.35 -18.56 -17.18
N THR A 294 1.20 -17.83 -18.28
CA THR A 294 2.29 -17.15 -18.97
C THR A 294 2.05 -15.64 -18.99
N SER A 295 2.83 -14.89 -18.21
CA SER A 295 2.70 -13.41 -18.15
C SER A 295 3.47 -12.68 -19.26
N LYS A 296 4.28 -13.39 -20.05
CA LYS A 296 5.07 -12.82 -21.17
C LYS A 296 4.24 -12.51 -22.42
N THR A 297 3.01 -13.04 -22.52
CA THR A 297 2.16 -13.03 -23.72
C THR A 297 0.86 -12.23 -23.55
N LEU A 298 0.50 -11.85 -22.32
CA LEU A 298 -0.74 -11.15 -21.98
C LEU A 298 -0.57 -9.63 -22.09
N SER A 299 -1.62 -8.91 -22.49
CA SER A 299 -1.61 -7.45 -22.43
C SER A 299 -1.84 -6.93 -21.01
N GLU A 300 -1.53 -5.66 -20.79
CA GLU A 300 -1.77 -4.95 -19.54
C GLU A 300 -3.25 -4.90 -19.12
N GLN A 301 -4.19 -5.11 -20.05
CA GLN A 301 -5.63 -5.24 -19.75
C GLN A 301 -5.97 -6.68 -19.35
N ASP A 302 -5.41 -7.69 -20.02
CA ASP A 302 -5.62 -9.10 -19.69
C ASP A 302 -5.03 -9.49 -18.33
N LEU A 303 -4.02 -8.74 -17.87
CA LEU A 303 -3.45 -8.87 -16.53
C LEU A 303 -4.31 -8.26 -15.41
N ASP A 304 -5.20 -7.30 -15.70
CA ASP A 304 -5.97 -6.58 -14.67
C ASP A 304 -6.85 -7.49 -13.79
N PRO A 305 -7.61 -8.47 -14.32
CA PRO A 305 -8.44 -9.36 -13.50
C PRO A 305 -7.64 -10.13 -12.45
N TYR A 306 -6.40 -10.52 -12.75
CA TYR A 306 -5.53 -11.22 -11.80
C TYR A 306 -5.15 -10.33 -10.61
N PHE A 307 -4.78 -9.08 -10.87
CA PHE A 307 -4.46 -8.10 -9.83
C PHE A 307 -5.68 -7.71 -8.99
N ILE A 308 -6.85 -7.54 -9.62
CA ILE A 308 -8.13 -7.26 -8.93
C ILE A 308 -8.52 -8.44 -8.02
N ASN A 309 -8.43 -9.67 -8.51
CA ASN A 309 -8.72 -10.87 -7.73
C ASN A 309 -7.73 -11.06 -6.57
N PHE A 310 -6.46 -10.69 -6.75
CA PHE A 310 -5.48 -10.69 -5.66
C PHE A 310 -5.79 -9.63 -4.59
N GLU A 311 -6.22 -8.42 -4.98
CA GLU A 311 -6.65 -7.38 -4.02
C GLU A 311 -7.88 -7.84 -3.21
N ALA A 312 -8.89 -8.37 -3.90
CA ALA A 312 -10.14 -8.82 -3.30
C ALA A 312 -9.91 -9.97 -2.30
N SER A 313 -9.19 -11.02 -2.70
CA SER A 313 -8.89 -12.17 -1.83
C SER A 313 -7.94 -11.82 -0.67
N THR A 314 -7.02 -10.86 -0.86
CA THR A 314 -6.19 -10.35 0.24
C THR A 314 -7.03 -9.57 1.26
N ARG A 315 -8.01 -8.78 0.80
CA ARG A 315 -8.96 -8.06 1.67
C ARG A 315 -9.92 -9.00 2.40
N GLU A 316 -10.37 -10.07 1.75
CA GLU A 316 -11.19 -11.09 2.40
C GLU A 316 -10.42 -11.78 3.54
N LEU A 317 -9.16 -12.16 3.28
CA LEU A 317 -8.29 -12.74 4.31
C LEU A 317 -8.06 -11.78 5.50
N GLU A 318 -7.78 -10.50 5.25
CA GLU A 318 -7.66 -9.48 6.29
C GLU A 318 -8.90 -9.42 7.20
N LEU A 319 -10.10 -9.42 6.60
CA LEU A 319 -11.38 -9.40 7.31
C LEU A 319 -11.64 -10.71 8.09
N LEU A 320 -11.19 -11.86 7.60
CA LEU A 320 -11.30 -13.14 8.32
C LEU A 320 -10.38 -13.17 9.56
N LEU A 321 -9.10 -12.80 9.37
CA LEU A 321 -8.08 -12.80 10.43
C LEU A 321 -8.43 -11.80 11.55
N GLN A 322 -8.71 -10.53 11.19
CA GLN A 322 -9.04 -9.48 12.17
C GLN A 322 -10.48 -9.59 12.71
N GLY A 323 -11.39 -10.18 11.94
CA GLY A 323 -12.82 -10.22 12.25
C GLY A 323 -13.22 -11.37 13.16
N ASN A 324 -13.50 -12.54 12.57
CA ASN A 324 -14.08 -13.65 13.31
C ASN A 324 -13.03 -14.51 14.02
N ILE A 325 -11.86 -14.71 13.42
CA ILE A 325 -10.84 -15.59 13.98
C ILE A 325 -10.25 -14.96 15.24
N GLU A 326 -9.85 -13.68 15.21
CA GLU A 326 -9.35 -12.99 16.39
C GLU A 326 -10.39 -12.89 17.54
N LYS A 327 -11.68 -12.73 17.22
CA LYS A 327 -12.75 -12.76 18.24
C LYS A 327 -12.89 -14.12 18.92
N VAL A 328 -12.70 -15.23 18.20
CA VAL A 328 -12.69 -16.58 18.80
C VAL A 328 -11.41 -16.78 19.60
N ASN A 329 -10.25 -16.47 19.01
CA ASN A 329 -8.93 -16.55 19.65
C ASN A 329 -8.88 -15.82 21.00
N ARG A 330 -9.32 -14.56 21.05
CA ARG A 330 -9.38 -13.77 22.30
C ARG A 330 -10.30 -14.40 23.36
N ARG A 331 -11.41 -15.03 22.96
CA ARG A 331 -12.28 -15.77 23.89
C ARG A 331 -11.59 -17.04 24.42
N THR A 332 -10.89 -17.77 23.56
CA THR A 332 -10.12 -18.97 23.95
C THR A 332 -9.04 -18.61 24.98
N LEU A 333 -8.24 -17.58 24.73
CA LEU A 333 -7.21 -17.12 25.68
C LEU A 333 -7.82 -16.65 27.03
N SER A 334 -8.95 -15.96 26.99
CA SER A 334 -9.69 -15.56 28.20
C SER A 334 -10.24 -16.77 28.97
N HIS A 335 -10.77 -17.79 28.28
CA HIS A 335 -11.28 -19.01 28.88
C HIS A 335 -10.15 -19.84 29.50
N LEU A 336 -9.00 -19.95 28.84
CA LEU A 336 -7.81 -20.61 29.40
C LEU A 336 -7.33 -19.89 30.67
N SER A 337 -7.31 -18.55 30.70
CA SER A 337 -6.97 -17.81 31.92
C SER A 337 -8.00 -17.93 33.05
N SER A 338 -9.27 -18.25 32.75
CA SER A 338 -10.28 -18.56 33.79
C SER A 338 -10.04 -19.97 34.33
N LEU A 339 -9.98 -20.96 33.45
CA LEU A 339 -9.73 -22.36 33.79
C LEU A 339 -8.43 -22.54 34.60
N SER A 340 -7.40 -21.78 34.25
CA SER A 340 -6.13 -21.68 34.99
C SER A 340 -6.36 -21.26 36.46
N ALA A 341 -7.14 -20.20 36.71
CA ALA A 341 -7.48 -19.76 38.07
C ALA A 341 -8.39 -20.76 38.82
N ASP A 342 -9.37 -21.36 38.13
CA ASP A 342 -10.26 -22.37 38.69
C ASP A 342 -9.48 -23.63 39.13
N LEU A 343 -8.50 -24.06 38.34
CA LEU A 343 -7.58 -25.17 38.65
C LEU A 343 -6.65 -24.85 39.83
N MET A 344 -6.14 -23.62 39.91
CA MET A 344 -5.29 -23.16 41.02
C MET A 344 -6.05 -23.18 42.35
N GLU A 345 -7.32 -22.73 42.38
CA GLU A 345 -8.13 -22.91 43.59
C GLU A 345 -8.39 -24.39 43.87
N LEU A 346 -8.74 -25.19 42.86
CA LEU A 346 -9.05 -26.61 43.03
C LEU A 346 -7.87 -27.41 43.62
N GLY A 347 -6.64 -27.17 43.14
CA GLY A 347 -5.42 -27.77 43.67
C GLY A 347 -5.18 -27.40 45.13
N ALA A 348 -5.21 -26.10 45.44
CA ALA A 348 -5.10 -25.60 46.81
C ALA A 348 -6.19 -26.17 47.76
N ARG A 349 -7.43 -26.36 47.28
CA ARG A 349 -8.53 -26.97 48.05
C ARG A 349 -8.28 -28.46 48.34
N TYR A 350 -7.82 -29.24 47.35
CA TYR A 350 -7.47 -30.65 47.56
C TYR A 350 -6.24 -30.83 48.46
N ASN A 351 -5.18 -30.06 48.25
CA ASN A 351 -3.98 -30.06 49.11
C ASN A 351 -4.32 -29.64 50.55
N GLY A 352 -5.30 -28.77 50.75
CA GLY A 352 -5.83 -28.44 52.09
C GLY A 352 -6.68 -29.56 52.70
N PHE A 353 -7.37 -30.36 51.88
CA PHE A 353 -8.23 -31.45 52.34
C PHE A 353 -7.44 -32.71 52.75
N SER A 354 -6.38 -33.08 52.02
CA SER A 354 -5.53 -34.24 52.35
C SER A 354 -4.95 -34.17 53.77
N LEU A 355 -4.57 -32.97 54.22
CA LEU A 355 -4.08 -32.69 55.58
C LEU A 355 -5.08 -33.00 56.71
N SER A 356 -6.37 -33.17 56.38
CA SER A 356 -7.44 -33.47 57.34
C SER A 356 -7.94 -34.93 57.29
N GLU A 357 -7.50 -35.70 56.29
CA GLU A 357 -7.89 -37.10 56.11
C GLU A 357 -7.08 -38.02 57.04
N GLN A 358 -7.74 -39.03 57.62
CA GLN A 358 -7.16 -39.92 58.63
C GLN A 358 -6.61 -41.22 58.02
N SER A 359 -7.06 -41.61 56.83
CA SER A 359 -6.58 -42.78 56.11
C SER A 359 -5.41 -42.40 55.20
N PRO A 360 -4.17 -42.88 55.45
CA PRO A 360 -2.98 -42.39 54.74
C PRO A 360 -3.03 -42.59 53.21
N THR A 361 -3.66 -43.67 52.74
CA THR A 361 -3.84 -43.94 51.30
C THR A 361 -4.86 -43.00 50.64
N VAL A 362 -5.86 -42.55 51.38
CA VAL A 362 -6.86 -41.59 50.88
C VAL A 362 -6.27 -40.18 50.92
N ALA A 363 -5.53 -39.83 51.98
CA ALA A 363 -4.81 -38.56 52.08
C ALA A 363 -3.81 -38.39 50.92
N ALA A 364 -2.98 -39.40 50.65
CA ALA A 364 -2.01 -39.38 49.55
C ALA A 364 -2.68 -39.25 48.17
N ALA A 365 -3.80 -39.97 47.94
CA ALA A 365 -4.55 -39.85 46.70
C ALA A 365 -5.20 -38.45 46.52
N ILE A 366 -5.76 -37.87 47.59
CA ILE A 366 -6.29 -36.50 47.58
C ILE A 366 -5.18 -35.49 47.29
N GLU A 367 -4.00 -35.64 47.91
CA GLU A 367 -2.85 -34.78 47.66
C GLU A 367 -2.37 -34.89 46.21
N ARG A 368 -2.29 -36.10 45.64
CA ARG A 368 -1.87 -36.29 44.25
C ARG A 368 -2.87 -35.71 43.24
N ILE A 369 -4.18 -35.72 43.55
CA ILE A 369 -5.21 -35.01 42.78
C ILE A 369 -5.00 -33.48 42.86
N GLY A 370 -4.67 -32.95 44.04
CA GLY A 370 -4.35 -31.53 44.23
C GLY A 370 -3.13 -31.09 43.42
N GLN A 371 -2.02 -31.82 43.54
CA GLN A 371 -0.80 -31.62 42.75
C GLN A 371 -1.03 -31.74 41.23
N ALA A 372 -1.95 -32.61 40.79
CA ALA A 372 -2.34 -32.71 39.38
C ALA A 372 -3.12 -31.47 38.91
N ALA A 373 -4.03 -30.94 39.73
CA ALA A 373 -4.74 -29.70 39.43
C ALA A 373 -3.80 -28.47 39.42
N ASP A 374 -2.84 -28.38 40.36
CA ASP A 374 -1.80 -27.33 40.35
C ASP A 374 -0.93 -27.39 39.08
N THR A 375 -0.57 -28.60 38.64
CA THR A 375 0.20 -28.81 37.40
C THR A 375 -0.63 -28.43 36.16
N SER A 376 -1.91 -28.83 36.13
CA SER A 376 -2.85 -28.41 35.09
C SER A 376 -3.04 -26.89 35.06
N TYR A 377 -3.01 -26.20 36.21
CA TYR A 377 -3.05 -24.73 36.30
C TYR A 377 -1.84 -24.11 35.55
N ILE A 378 -0.61 -24.50 35.93
CA ILE A 378 0.64 -23.95 35.39
C ILE A 378 0.70 -24.16 33.87
N GLU A 379 0.43 -25.39 33.42
CA GLU A 379 0.47 -25.72 31.99
C GLU A 379 -0.62 -25.01 31.18
N THR A 380 -1.75 -24.65 31.80
CA THR A 380 -2.81 -23.88 31.14
C THR A 380 -2.46 -22.39 31.01
N GLU A 381 -1.70 -21.81 31.96
CA GLU A 381 -1.17 -20.45 31.81
C GLU A 381 -0.04 -20.39 30.77
N GLU A 382 0.83 -21.41 30.71
CA GLU A 382 1.84 -21.55 29.65
C GLU A 382 1.20 -21.77 28.28
N LEU A 383 0.16 -22.63 28.15
CA LEU A 383 -0.60 -22.80 26.91
C LEU A 383 -1.18 -21.47 26.41
N SER A 384 -1.81 -20.69 27.30
CA SER A 384 -2.38 -19.38 26.95
C SER A 384 -1.29 -18.41 26.46
N THR A 385 -0.16 -18.37 27.15
CA THR A 385 1.02 -17.56 26.80
C THR A 385 1.61 -17.96 25.44
N ALA A 386 1.83 -19.26 25.22
CA ALA A 386 2.40 -19.81 24.00
C ALA A 386 1.47 -19.62 22.79
N LEU A 387 0.14 -19.74 22.95
CA LEU A 387 -0.83 -19.42 21.89
C LEU A 387 -0.87 -17.91 21.59
N GLY A 388 -0.73 -17.05 22.60
CA GLY A 388 -0.59 -15.61 22.41
C GLY A 388 0.61 -15.25 21.53
N ALA A 389 1.80 -15.74 21.88
CA ALA A 389 3.04 -15.40 21.19
C ALA A 389 3.21 -16.11 19.82
N ASN A 390 2.86 -17.39 19.72
CA ASN A 390 3.21 -18.21 18.55
C ASN A 390 2.07 -18.40 17.53
N PHE A 391 0.83 -18.02 17.90
CA PHE A 391 -0.32 -18.05 17.00
C PHE A 391 -0.97 -16.66 16.83
N ALA A 392 -1.42 -16.04 17.93
CA ALA A 392 -2.19 -14.80 17.86
C ALA A 392 -1.40 -13.62 17.28
N GLU A 393 -0.14 -13.45 17.68
CA GLU A 393 0.73 -12.39 17.13
C GLU A 393 1.06 -12.59 15.63
N PRO A 394 1.60 -13.73 15.17
CA PRO A 394 1.83 -13.98 13.74
C PRO A 394 0.57 -13.86 12.87
N MET A 395 -0.59 -14.21 13.40
CA MET A 395 -1.88 -14.04 12.71
C MET A 395 -2.23 -12.55 12.52
N ARG A 396 -2.04 -11.72 13.55
CA ARG A 396 -2.22 -10.26 13.46
C ARG A 396 -1.18 -9.60 12.56
N GLU A 397 0.09 -10.02 12.61
CA GLU A 397 1.14 -9.58 11.68
C GLU A 397 0.74 -9.87 10.23
N SER A 398 0.26 -11.08 9.94
CA SER A 398 -0.15 -11.51 8.60
C SER A 398 -1.24 -10.60 8.02
N ALA A 399 -2.22 -10.20 8.83
CA ALA A 399 -3.29 -9.29 8.39
C ALA A 399 -2.79 -7.89 8.01
N GLN A 400 -1.74 -7.36 8.65
CA GLN A 400 -1.21 -6.03 8.34
C GLN A 400 -0.67 -5.91 6.91
N PHE A 401 -0.19 -7.01 6.31
CA PHE A 401 0.30 -7.03 4.92
C PHE A 401 -0.76 -6.62 3.89
N ALA A 402 -2.06 -6.78 4.17
CA ALA A 402 -3.11 -6.41 3.23
C ALA A 402 -3.10 -4.90 2.88
N SER A 403 -2.71 -4.05 3.82
CA SER A 403 -2.49 -2.61 3.58
C SER A 403 -1.31 -2.32 2.64
N VAL A 404 -0.27 -3.15 2.69
CA VAL A 404 0.94 -3.06 1.87
C VAL A 404 0.64 -3.56 0.45
N VAL A 405 -0.01 -4.72 0.32
CA VAL A 405 -0.48 -5.27 -0.97
C VAL A 405 -1.32 -4.24 -1.72
N ARG A 406 -2.31 -3.62 -1.06
CA ARG A 406 -3.13 -2.56 -1.66
C ARG A 406 -2.30 -1.39 -2.16
N SER A 407 -1.24 -1.00 -1.43
CA SER A 407 -0.37 0.12 -1.79
C SER A 407 0.50 -0.18 -3.01
N VAL A 408 1.03 -1.41 -3.12
CA VAL A 408 1.81 -1.89 -4.28
C VAL A 408 0.92 -2.03 -5.52
N LEU A 409 -0.27 -2.62 -5.39
CA LEU A 409 -1.27 -2.69 -6.47
C LEU A 409 -1.73 -1.30 -6.91
N ARG A 410 -1.89 -0.36 -5.96
CA ARG A 410 -2.21 1.04 -6.24
C ARG A 410 -1.11 1.73 -7.05
N TYR A 411 0.17 1.44 -6.78
CA TYR A 411 1.30 1.96 -7.55
C TYR A 411 1.25 1.50 -9.02
N ARG A 412 1.03 0.21 -9.29
CA ARG A 412 0.82 -0.31 -10.67
C ARG A 412 -0.31 0.45 -11.37
N VAL A 413 -1.47 0.60 -10.72
CA VAL A 413 -2.61 1.33 -11.29
C VAL A 413 -2.25 2.78 -11.60
N LEU A 414 -1.50 3.46 -10.73
CA LEU A 414 -1.09 4.85 -10.96
C LEU A 414 -0.08 4.98 -12.11
N LYS A 415 0.85 4.03 -12.31
CA LYS A 415 1.71 4.00 -13.51
C LYS A 415 0.89 3.85 -14.80
N ARG A 416 -0.13 2.99 -14.82
CA ARG A 416 -1.02 2.81 -15.99
C ARG A 416 -1.89 4.03 -16.28
N VAL A 417 -2.42 4.70 -15.26
CA VAL A 417 -3.14 5.98 -15.46
C VAL A 417 -2.18 7.09 -15.94
N GLN A 418 -0.92 7.08 -15.48
CA GLN A 418 0.11 8.02 -15.96
C GLN A 418 0.46 7.80 -17.44
N GLU A 419 0.58 6.55 -17.90
CA GLU A 419 0.74 6.20 -19.32
C GLU A 419 -0.46 6.70 -20.15
N GLU A 420 -1.69 6.44 -19.71
CA GLU A 420 -2.92 6.93 -20.34
C GLU A 420 -2.91 8.46 -20.45
N MET A 421 -2.66 9.18 -19.34
CA MET A 421 -2.59 10.65 -19.31
C MET A 421 -1.50 11.20 -20.25
N THR A 422 -0.33 10.55 -20.32
CA THR A 422 0.78 10.98 -21.19
C THR A 422 0.40 10.86 -22.67
N ARG A 423 -0.26 9.76 -23.04
CA ARG A 423 -0.81 9.54 -24.39
C ARG A 423 -1.89 10.56 -24.74
N ASP A 424 -2.77 10.86 -23.79
CA ASP A 424 -3.86 11.84 -23.91
C ASP A 424 -3.33 13.27 -24.10
N GLU A 425 -2.30 13.67 -23.35
CA GLU A 425 -1.64 14.97 -23.48
C GLU A 425 -0.84 15.08 -24.78
N LEU A 426 -0.13 14.02 -25.19
CA LEU A 426 0.56 13.97 -26.48
C LEU A 426 -0.41 14.14 -27.65
N ALA A 427 -1.54 13.44 -27.64
CA ALA A 427 -2.57 13.56 -28.67
C ALA A 427 -3.13 14.98 -28.77
N LYS A 428 -3.48 15.60 -27.63
CA LYS A 428 -3.95 17.00 -27.57
C LYS A 428 -2.91 17.99 -28.10
N LYS A 429 -1.62 17.76 -27.82
CA LYS A 429 -0.51 18.59 -28.32
C LYS A 429 -0.27 18.40 -29.82
N LYS A 430 -0.46 17.20 -30.38
CA LYS A 430 -0.36 16.96 -31.83
C LYS A 430 -1.50 17.66 -32.58
N ALA A 431 -2.74 17.55 -32.10
CA ALA A 431 -3.88 18.28 -32.66
C ALA A 431 -3.73 19.82 -32.55
N LEU A 432 -3.17 20.31 -31.44
CA LEU A 432 -2.85 21.74 -31.27
C LEU A 432 -1.79 22.20 -32.28
N LEU A 433 -0.71 21.42 -32.49
CA LEU A 433 0.31 21.76 -33.47
C LEU A 433 -0.28 21.82 -34.88
N GLU A 434 -1.05 20.81 -35.28
CA GLU A 434 -1.68 20.76 -36.61
C GLU A 434 -2.59 21.98 -36.85
N SER A 435 -3.35 22.39 -35.81
CA SER A 435 -4.16 23.62 -35.85
C SER A 435 -3.33 24.90 -36.01
N LEU A 436 -2.20 24.99 -35.30
CA LEU A 436 -1.26 26.12 -35.43
C LEU A 436 -0.63 26.16 -36.83
N GLU A 437 -0.20 25.01 -37.37
CA GLU A 437 0.40 24.91 -38.70
C GLU A 437 -0.60 25.23 -39.82
N ARG A 438 -1.86 24.78 -39.71
CA ARG A 438 -2.94 25.22 -40.60
C ARG A 438 -3.15 26.74 -40.53
N SER A 439 -3.17 27.34 -39.35
CA SER A 439 -3.28 28.81 -39.20
C SER A 439 -2.07 29.60 -39.74
N GLU A 440 -0.86 29.01 -39.77
CA GLU A 440 0.31 29.63 -40.40
C GLU A 440 0.24 29.53 -41.92
N GLN A 441 -0.26 28.42 -42.47
CA GLN A 441 -0.49 28.26 -43.91
C GLN A 441 -1.57 29.21 -44.45
N GLU A 442 -2.67 29.38 -43.69
CA GLU A 442 -3.74 30.32 -44.03
C GLU A 442 -3.26 31.78 -44.01
N ALA A 443 -2.50 32.18 -42.99
CA ALA A 443 -1.90 33.51 -42.93
C ALA A 443 -0.93 33.76 -44.11
N LYS A 444 -0.01 32.80 -44.39
CA LYS A 444 0.91 32.88 -45.54
C LYS A 444 0.17 33.01 -46.88
N ARG A 445 -0.97 32.34 -47.04
CA ARG A 445 -1.85 32.49 -48.21
C ARG A 445 -2.46 33.90 -48.29
N ILE A 446 -2.95 34.44 -47.17
CA ILE A 446 -3.51 35.79 -47.10
C ILE A 446 -2.45 36.85 -47.44
N ASP A 447 -1.25 36.74 -46.88
CA ASP A 447 -0.13 37.65 -47.18
C ASP A 447 0.33 37.56 -48.64
N GLN A 448 0.31 36.38 -49.25
CA GLN A 448 0.58 36.23 -50.69
C GLN A 448 -0.46 36.98 -51.53
N TYR A 449 -1.75 36.85 -51.23
CA TYR A 449 -2.80 37.61 -51.92
C TYR A 449 -2.69 39.13 -51.70
N LEU A 450 -2.41 39.58 -50.48
CA LEU A 450 -2.24 41.00 -50.15
C LEU A 450 -1.03 41.62 -50.87
N ASN A 451 0.11 40.92 -50.90
CA ASN A 451 1.30 41.39 -51.60
C ASN A 451 1.08 41.40 -53.12
N GLN A 452 0.39 40.41 -53.68
CA GLN A 452 0.07 40.38 -55.11
C GLN A 452 -0.94 41.48 -55.51
N ALA A 453 -1.90 41.80 -54.65
CA ALA A 453 -2.82 42.93 -54.84
C ALA A 453 -2.10 44.29 -54.78
N ASN A 454 -1.15 44.47 -53.85
CA ASN A 454 -0.33 45.69 -53.77
C ASN A 454 0.67 45.83 -54.93
N ALA A 455 1.19 44.73 -55.46
CA ALA A 455 1.99 44.76 -56.69
C ALA A 455 1.14 45.25 -57.89
N ALA A 456 -0.10 44.76 -58.02
CA ALA A 456 -1.02 45.18 -59.07
C ALA A 456 -1.46 46.65 -58.95
N SER A 457 -1.70 47.16 -57.74
CA SER A 457 -2.09 48.56 -57.52
C SER A 457 -0.93 49.55 -57.77
N THR A 458 0.31 49.13 -57.56
CA THR A 458 1.51 49.96 -57.81
C THR A 458 1.75 50.17 -59.31
N ALA A 459 1.41 49.20 -60.16
CA ALA A 459 1.63 49.26 -61.61
C ALA A 459 0.80 50.33 -62.35
N THR A 460 -0.24 50.92 -61.74
CA THR A 460 -1.19 51.83 -62.41
C THR A 460 -0.96 53.32 -62.14
N ARG A 461 0.04 53.70 -61.31
CA ARG A 461 0.23 55.09 -60.86
C ARG A 461 1.36 55.90 -61.55
N SER A 462 1.91 55.40 -62.65
CA SER A 462 2.94 56.13 -63.43
C SER A 462 2.36 57.00 -64.56
N SER A 463 1.43 57.92 -64.27
CA SER A 463 1.22 59.08 -65.17
C SER A 463 0.51 60.28 -64.51
N ARG A 464 0.81 61.46 -65.08
CA ARG A 464 0.15 62.78 -64.96
C ARG A 464 0.45 63.63 -63.72
N SER A 465 0.64 64.92 -64.02
CA SER A 465 1.22 65.96 -63.18
C SER A 465 0.39 67.24 -63.24
N ALA A 466 0.25 67.90 -62.08
CA ALA A 466 0.10 69.36 -61.88
C ALA A 466 -1.12 70.11 -62.46
N SER A 467 -1.56 71.10 -61.65
CA SER A 467 -2.34 72.31 -62.01
C SER A 467 -3.83 72.16 -62.37
N ALA A 468 -4.71 73.15 -62.13
CA ALA A 468 -4.74 74.26 -61.13
C ALA A 468 -6.12 74.98 -61.22
N SER A 469 -6.62 75.54 -60.09
CA SER A 469 -7.80 76.47 -60.03
C SER A 469 -9.18 75.84 -60.36
N SER A 470 -10.35 76.39 -59.99
CA SER A 470 -10.67 77.63 -59.23
C SER A 470 -12.07 77.58 -58.55
N ALA A 471 -12.17 78.18 -57.35
CA ALA A 471 -13.25 79.03 -56.81
C ALA A 471 -14.76 78.65 -56.84
N THR A 472 -15.42 78.87 -55.67
CA THR A 472 -16.84 79.34 -55.46
C THR A 472 -18.03 78.45 -55.91
N SER A 473 -19.21 78.46 -55.27
CA SER A 473 -19.69 78.95 -53.96
C SER A 473 -21.13 78.47 -53.64
N SER A 474 -21.45 78.19 -52.37
CA SER A 474 -22.77 78.29 -51.67
C SER A 474 -24.12 78.07 -52.42
N GLY A 475 -24.98 77.16 -51.92
CA GLY A 475 -26.42 77.15 -52.26
C GLY A 475 -27.25 75.99 -51.68
N GLN A 476 -28.37 76.29 -51.04
CA GLN A 476 -29.29 75.44 -50.23
C GLN A 476 -30.23 74.47 -51.01
N GLY A 477 -30.93 73.58 -50.27
CA GLY A 477 -32.15 72.85 -50.67
C GLY A 477 -31.89 71.41 -51.18
N GLU A 478 -32.28 70.30 -50.55
CA GLU A 478 -33.58 69.80 -50.02
C GLU A 478 -34.61 69.32 -51.08
N HIS A 479 -35.01 68.04 -50.94
CA HIS A 479 -36.19 67.37 -51.54
C HIS A 479 -36.24 67.25 -53.10
N ASP A 480 -36.82 66.23 -53.73
CA ASP A 480 -37.38 64.94 -53.27
C ASP A 480 -37.48 63.93 -54.46
N THR A 481 -37.68 62.63 -54.18
CA THR A 481 -38.20 61.56 -55.08
C THR A 481 -37.44 61.22 -56.39
N SER A 482 -37.50 60.00 -56.95
CA SER A 482 -37.78 58.66 -56.39
C SER A 482 -37.43 57.57 -57.45
N ARG A 483 -37.20 56.32 -57.00
CA ARG A 483 -37.19 55.06 -57.81
C ARG A 483 -36.05 54.96 -58.86
N THR A 484 -35.53 53.79 -59.20
CA THR A 484 -36.03 52.40 -59.08
C THR A 484 -35.01 51.44 -58.44
N SER A 485 -35.49 50.49 -57.65
CA SER A 485 -34.75 49.31 -57.18
C SER A 485 -35.11 48.06 -58.00
N GLU A 486 -34.13 47.17 -58.13
CA GLU A 486 -34.18 45.69 -58.03
C GLU A 486 -35.50 44.93 -58.30
N ASP A 487 -35.41 43.86 -59.10
CA ASP A 487 -36.20 42.63 -58.91
C ASP A 487 -35.50 41.40 -59.57
N THR A 488 -35.89 40.18 -59.17
CA THR A 488 -35.56 38.85 -59.73
C THR A 488 -34.13 38.27 -59.55
N ASN A 489 -33.92 36.96 -59.35
CA ASN A 489 -34.72 35.91 -58.67
C ASN A 489 -33.92 34.61 -58.42
N SER A 490 -34.12 33.99 -57.24
CA SER A 490 -34.13 32.54 -56.89
C SER A 490 -33.01 31.60 -57.44
N ILE A 491 -32.92 30.27 -57.20
CA ILE A 491 -33.70 29.19 -56.54
C ILE A 491 -32.66 28.08 -56.13
N ASP A 492 -32.79 27.08 -55.24
CA ASP A 492 -33.83 26.40 -54.41
C ASP A 492 -33.08 25.76 -53.17
N SER A 493 -33.44 24.74 -52.35
CA SER A 493 -34.61 23.89 -52.02
C SER A 493 -34.30 23.10 -50.69
N ASP A 494 -35.17 22.26 -50.10
CA ASP A 494 -36.53 22.52 -49.58
C ASP A 494 -37.00 21.43 -48.56
N PHE A 495 -37.47 21.86 -47.37
CA PHE A 495 -38.59 21.40 -46.49
C PHE A 495 -38.86 19.89 -46.16
N PRO A 496 -39.89 19.48 -45.33
CA PRO A 496 -41.01 20.22 -44.70
C PRO A 496 -41.24 20.04 -43.15
N PRO A 497 -42.22 20.77 -42.53
CA PRO A 497 -42.33 20.96 -41.06
C PRO A 497 -43.79 20.86 -40.50
N THR A 498 -44.18 21.78 -39.59
CA THR A 498 -45.43 21.90 -38.78
C THR A 498 -45.44 21.05 -37.48
N HIS A 499 -46.06 21.42 -36.35
CA HIS A 499 -46.78 22.63 -35.85
C HIS A 499 -46.46 22.79 -34.33
N GLY A 500 -46.92 23.79 -33.54
CA GLY A 500 -47.91 24.87 -33.71
C GLY A 500 -47.89 25.82 -32.48
N ASP A 501 -49.02 26.46 -32.12
CA ASP A 501 -49.12 27.54 -31.10
C ASP A 501 -50.20 27.28 -30.02
N ILE A 502 -50.18 28.01 -28.88
CA ILE A 502 -51.31 28.44 -27.97
C ILE A 502 -50.85 28.80 -26.52
N SER A 503 -51.47 29.83 -25.94
CA SER A 503 -51.42 30.32 -24.53
C SER A 503 -52.84 30.28 -23.91
N PRO A 504 -53.14 30.36 -22.57
CA PRO A 504 -52.57 31.35 -21.61
C PRO A 504 -52.65 31.06 -20.07
N GLN A 505 -52.32 32.10 -19.26
CA GLN A 505 -52.85 32.47 -17.92
C GLN A 505 -52.81 31.53 -16.68
N GLY A 506 -52.46 32.11 -15.51
CA GLY A 506 -52.80 31.57 -14.18
C GLY A 506 -52.03 32.17 -12.99
N SER A 507 -52.73 32.83 -12.06
CA SER A 507 -52.25 33.25 -10.72
C SER A 507 -53.39 33.11 -9.70
N PRO A 508 -53.15 32.95 -8.39
CA PRO A 508 -53.08 34.13 -7.52
C PRO A 508 -52.14 34.04 -6.29
N SER A 509 -52.17 35.12 -5.50
CA SER A 509 -51.57 35.44 -4.18
C SER A 509 -51.58 34.31 -3.12
N GLN A 510 -50.80 34.36 -2.02
CA GLN A 510 -50.22 35.47 -1.22
C GLN A 510 -48.74 35.18 -0.83
N THR A 511 -47.98 35.87 0.04
CA THR A 511 -48.21 36.94 1.06
C THR A 511 -46.92 37.79 1.27
N ASN A 512 -46.88 38.66 2.29
CA ASN A 512 -45.75 39.49 2.79
C ASN A 512 -45.94 39.63 4.35
N PRO A 513 -45.09 40.27 5.22
CA PRO A 513 -44.01 41.25 4.92
C PRO A 513 -42.75 41.33 5.86
N TYR A 514 -41.85 42.29 5.55
CA TYR A 514 -40.91 43.09 6.40
C TYR A 514 -39.96 42.44 7.45
N ARG A 515 -38.64 42.76 7.37
CA ARG A 515 -37.95 43.81 8.18
C ARG A 515 -36.56 44.19 7.60
N GLU A 516 -35.81 45.08 8.25
CA GLU A 516 -34.79 45.99 7.68
C GLU A 516 -33.31 45.71 8.06
N VAL A 517 -32.40 46.42 7.35
CA VAL A 517 -30.94 46.66 7.54
C VAL A 517 -30.59 47.33 8.91
N PRO A 518 -29.31 47.50 9.39
CA PRO A 518 -28.01 47.45 8.70
C PRO A 518 -26.80 46.79 9.45
N PRO A 519 -25.59 46.80 8.86
CA PRO A 519 -24.32 46.76 9.61
C PRO A 519 -23.24 47.79 9.15
N ALA A 520 -22.36 48.25 10.05
CA ALA A 520 -21.15 49.01 9.68
C ALA A 520 -20.04 49.02 10.77
N HIS A 521 -18.78 48.70 10.37
CA HIS A 521 -17.50 49.14 10.97
C HIS A 521 -17.15 48.74 12.44
N ARG A 522 -15.91 48.50 12.90
CA ARG A 522 -14.50 48.34 12.39
C ARG A 522 -13.86 47.17 13.22
N LYS A 523 -12.60 46.69 13.13
CA LYS A 523 -11.33 47.05 12.42
C LYS A 523 -10.48 45.76 12.23
N SER A 524 -9.18 45.89 11.89
CA SER A 524 -8.12 44.86 12.00
C SER A 524 -6.80 45.53 12.48
N PRO A 525 -5.84 44.77 13.05
CA PRO A 525 -4.64 44.33 12.27
C PRO A 525 -4.18 42.89 12.65
N SER A 526 -3.23 42.20 11.99
CA SER A 526 -2.67 42.25 10.61
C SER A 526 -1.68 41.07 10.44
N GLY A 527 -1.61 40.39 9.28
CA GLY A 527 -0.60 39.33 9.08
C GLY A 527 -0.64 38.61 7.72
N ASN A 528 0.06 39.17 6.73
CA ASN A 528 0.56 38.58 5.47
C ASN A 528 -0.30 37.51 4.73
N PHE A 529 -0.90 37.93 3.60
CA PHE A 529 -1.45 37.06 2.56
C PHE A 529 -0.75 37.30 1.22
N VAL A 530 -0.61 36.24 0.41
CA VAL A 530 -0.51 36.35 -1.07
C VAL A 530 -1.44 35.29 -1.66
N THR A 531 -2.51 35.71 -2.33
CA THR A 531 -3.57 34.84 -2.84
C THR A 531 -3.81 35.05 -4.33
N ASN A 532 -3.90 33.97 -5.09
CA ASN A 532 -4.20 34.01 -6.52
C ASN A 532 -5.65 33.59 -6.79
N LYS A 533 -6.56 34.57 -6.99
CA LYS A 533 -7.87 34.46 -7.69
C LYS A 533 -8.70 35.74 -7.54
N LEU A 534 -8.91 36.48 -8.63
CA LEU A 534 -10.17 37.18 -8.90
C LEU A 534 -10.28 37.50 -10.41
N PHE A 535 -11.40 37.14 -11.04
CA PHE A 535 -11.76 37.57 -12.40
C PHE A 535 -13.22 38.00 -12.40
N GLY A 536 -13.51 39.23 -12.81
CA GLY A 536 -14.86 39.79 -12.74
C GLY A 536 -14.99 41.19 -13.34
N ARG A 537 -15.19 41.25 -14.67
CA ARG A 537 -15.76 42.37 -15.43
C ARG A 537 -15.29 43.81 -15.12
N ILE A 538 -14.33 44.30 -15.93
CA ILE A 538 -14.35 45.68 -16.43
C ILE A 538 -14.17 45.60 -17.97
N SER A 539 -14.78 46.51 -18.72
CA SER A 539 -14.69 46.58 -20.19
C SER A 539 -14.04 47.88 -20.66
N HIS A 540 -13.48 47.86 -21.87
CA HIS A 540 -12.91 48.98 -22.63
C HIS A 540 -11.86 49.87 -21.93
N ALA A 541 -10.59 49.43 -22.02
CA ALA A 541 -9.44 50.34 -22.14
C ALA A 541 -8.32 49.65 -22.95
N ILE A 542 -8.37 49.75 -24.29
CA ILE A 542 -7.29 49.27 -25.18
C ILE A 542 -6.68 50.47 -25.89
N HIS A 543 -5.43 50.80 -25.56
CA HIS A 543 -4.39 51.19 -26.52
C HIS A 543 -3.02 51.29 -25.82
N GLY A 544 -1.93 51.02 -26.56
CA GLY A 544 -0.62 51.60 -26.22
C GLY A 544 0.48 50.73 -25.63
N PHE A 545 0.46 49.39 -25.74
CA PHE A 545 1.71 48.57 -25.68
C PHE A 545 1.48 47.17 -26.29
N ALA A 546 1.39 47.09 -27.62
CA ALA A 546 1.14 45.84 -28.35
C ALA A 546 1.76 45.84 -29.76
N ASP A 547 3.01 46.28 -29.90
CA ASP A 547 3.83 45.94 -31.07
C ASP A 547 4.65 44.69 -30.76
N VAL A 548 3.94 43.55 -30.71
CA VAL A 548 4.53 42.22 -30.71
C VAL A 548 3.98 41.53 -31.94
N ASP A 549 4.83 41.36 -32.95
CA ASP A 549 4.51 40.72 -34.22
C ASP A 549 3.65 39.45 -34.05
N PRO A 550 2.40 39.44 -34.57
CA PRO A 550 1.51 38.28 -34.52
C PRO A 550 2.03 37.06 -35.30
N GLU A 551 2.95 37.22 -36.25
CA GLU A 551 3.71 36.12 -36.85
C GLU A 551 4.69 35.51 -35.85
N ARG A 552 5.59 36.32 -35.28
CA ARG A 552 6.57 35.89 -34.27
C ARG A 552 5.90 35.19 -33.09
N THR A 553 4.80 35.73 -32.58
CA THR A 553 4.04 35.11 -31.47
C THR A 553 3.56 33.70 -31.84
N ARG A 554 3.03 33.48 -33.05
CA ARG A 554 2.63 32.15 -33.54
C ARG A 554 3.82 31.23 -33.77
N ARG A 555 4.94 31.74 -34.30
CA ARG A 555 6.18 30.97 -34.51
C ARG A 555 6.81 30.51 -33.19
N ASP A 556 6.85 31.39 -32.18
CA ASP A 556 7.31 31.06 -30.83
C ASP A 556 6.38 30.04 -30.15
N GLN A 557 5.06 30.16 -30.34
CA GLN A 557 4.09 29.19 -29.82
C GLN A 557 4.20 27.82 -30.52
N MET A 558 4.39 27.80 -31.84
CA MET A 558 4.64 26.59 -32.62
C MET A 558 5.97 25.92 -32.18
N GLY A 559 7.04 26.69 -32.00
CA GLY A 559 8.33 26.19 -31.51
C GLY A 559 8.21 25.51 -30.14
N LYS A 560 7.60 26.20 -29.17
CA LYS A 560 7.31 25.63 -27.83
C LYS A 560 6.41 24.39 -27.89
N THR A 561 5.49 24.33 -28.85
CA THR A 561 4.63 23.15 -29.04
C THR A 561 5.39 21.97 -29.63
N LYS A 562 6.29 22.20 -30.60
CA LYS A 562 7.20 21.17 -31.15
C LYS A 562 8.18 20.64 -30.12
N GLU A 563 8.76 21.51 -29.30
CA GLU A 563 9.60 21.08 -28.17
C GLU A 563 8.80 20.24 -27.16
N SER A 564 7.62 20.74 -26.75
CA SER A 564 6.69 20.02 -25.85
C SER A 564 6.23 18.66 -26.41
N LEU A 565 6.26 18.45 -27.73
CA LEU A 565 5.97 17.16 -28.35
C LEU A 565 7.14 16.19 -28.23
N VAL A 566 8.37 16.60 -28.58
CA VAL A 566 9.57 15.75 -28.40
C VAL A 566 9.70 15.31 -26.95
N GLN A 567 9.44 16.23 -26.02
CA GLN A 567 9.39 15.98 -24.58
C GLN A 567 8.33 14.95 -24.19
N LEU A 568 7.08 15.08 -24.67
CA LEU A 568 6.01 14.12 -24.37
C LEU A 568 6.18 12.77 -25.08
N GLU A 569 6.86 12.70 -26.23
CA GLU A 569 7.20 11.43 -26.88
C GLU A 569 8.30 10.67 -26.12
N GLN A 570 9.25 11.38 -25.50
CA GLN A 570 10.20 10.75 -24.57
C GLN A 570 9.49 10.27 -23.30
N ALA A 571 8.59 11.09 -22.74
CA ALA A 571 7.79 10.72 -21.57
C ALA A 571 6.90 9.49 -21.83
N LEU A 572 6.24 9.42 -23.00
CA LEU A 572 5.40 8.27 -23.36
C LEU A 572 6.22 6.98 -23.42
N ARG A 573 7.39 7.01 -24.09
CA ARG A 573 8.27 5.83 -24.21
C ARG A 573 8.74 5.29 -22.85
N VAL A 574 9.06 6.16 -21.89
CA VAL A 574 9.38 5.68 -20.53
C VAL A 574 8.13 5.17 -19.80
N SER A 575 6.97 5.82 -19.94
CA SER A 575 5.74 5.32 -19.31
C SER A 575 5.29 3.94 -19.82
N GLU A 576 5.50 3.64 -21.11
CA GLU A 576 5.18 2.34 -21.72
C GLU A 576 6.17 1.22 -21.32
N THR A 577 7.36 1.60 -20.82
CA THR A 577 8.32 0.68 -20.18
C THR A 577 8.01 0.53 -18.69
N ASP A 578 7.84 1.64 -17.97
CA ASP A 578 7.47 1.70 -16.55
C ASP A 578 6.22 0.87 -16.23
N VAL A 579 5.22 0.86 -17.11
CA VAL A 579 4.01 0.06 -16.90
C VAL A 579 4.33 -1.43 -16.93
N LYS A 580 5.12 -1.89 -17.90
CA LYS A 580 5.51 -3.30 -18.04
C LYS A 580 6.43 -3.74 -16.90
N GLU A 581 7.39 -2.90 -16.53
CA GLU A 581 8.29 -3.13 -15.40
C GLU A 581 7.53 -3.17 -14.07
N ALA A 582 6.57 -2.27 -13.85
CA ALA A 582 5.72 -2.28 -12.65
C ALA A 582 4.84 -3.54 -12.64
N SER A 583 4.21 -3.91 -13.74
CA SER A 583 3.40 -5.13 -13.85
C SER A 583 4.20 -6.40 -13.61
N ALA A 584 5.38 -6.53 -14.23
CA ALA A 584 6.26 -7.68 -14.06
C ALA A 584 6.82 -7.78 -12.63
N GLY A 585 7.37 -6.67 -12.10
CA GLY A 585 7.93 -6.62 -10.75
C GLY A 585 6.90 -6.88 -9.66
N VAL A 586 5.71 -6.25 -9.76
CA VAL A 586 4.61 -6.53 -8.82
C VAL A 586 4.15 -7.99 -8.95
N LEU A 587 3.95 -8.52 -10.16
CA LEU A 587 3.54 -9.92 -10.32
C LEU A 587 4.55 -10.93 -9.75
N GLN A 588 5.85 -10.66 -9.91
CA GLN A 588 6.93 -11.42 -9.29
C GLN A 588 6.87 -11.36 -7.76
N ASP A 589 6.70 -10.17 -7.19
CA ASP A 589 6.60 -9.99 -5.74
C ASP A 589 5.33 -10.65 -5.16
N LEU A 590 4.18 -10.53 -5.84
CA LEU A 590 2.96 -11.25 -5.45
C LEU A 590 3.16 -12.77 -5.42
N LYS A 591 3.88 -13.34 -6.40
CA LYS A 591 4.22 -14.77 -6.42
C LYS A 591 5.08 -15.18 -5.22
N ARG A 592 6.09 -14.37 -4.85
CA ARG A 592 6.88 -14.61 -3.62
C ARG A 592 6.01 -14.46 -2.37
N PHE A 593 5.26 -13.37 -2.25
CA PHE A 593 4.42 -13.07 -1.09
C PHE A 593 3.31 -14.12 -0.88
N GLN A 594 2.73 -14.68 -1.94
CA GLN A 594 1.78 -15.80 -1.83
C GLN A 594 2.44 -17.01 -1.15
N LYS A 595 3.66 -17.39 -1.56
CA LYS A 595 4.44 -18.45 -0.92
C LYS A 595 4.80 -18.11 0.53
N ASP A 596 5.32 -16.90 0.78
CA ASP A 596 5.66 -16.42 2.14
C ASP A 596 4.46 -16.51 3.09
N LYS A 597 3.27 -16.10 2.61
CA LYS A 597 1.99 -16.14 3.33
C LYS A 597 1.52 -17.57 3.63
N GLU A 598 1.68 -18.50 2.69
CA GLU A 598 1.37 -19.92 2.91
C GLU A 598 2.35 -20.59 3.88
N GLU A 599 3.64 -20.21 3.85
CA GLU A 599 4.62 -20.64 4.83
C GLU A 599 4.32 -20.10 6.23
N ASP A 600 3.92 -18.83 6.36
CA ASP A 600 3.46 -18.24 7.62
C ASP A 600 2.23 -18.95 8.20
N LEU A 601 1.17 -19.11 7.38
CA LEU A 601 -0.06 -19.79 7.78
C LEU A 601 0.24 -21.21 8.28
N ARG A 602 1.06 -21.96 7.54
CA ARG A 602 1.50 -23.30 7.94
C ARG A 602 2.28 -23.26 9.26
N ARG A 603 3.20 -22.30 9.42
CA ARG A 603 4.05 -22.13 10.61
C ARG A 603 3.22 -21.87 11.87
N TYR A 604 2.31 -20.90 11.87
CA TYR A 604 1.53 -20.58 13.07
C TYR A 604 0.42 -21.60 13.36
N MET A 605 -0.15 -22.27 12.34
CA MET A 605 -1.08 -23.38 12.57
C MET A 605 -0.38 -24.62 13.14
N VAL A 606 0.85 -24.93 12.72
CA VAL A 606 1.66 -25.99 13.33
C VAL A 606 2.08 -25.62 14.76
N ALA A 607 2.39 -24.34 15.03
CA ALA A 607 2.67 -23.87 16.39
C ALA A 607 1.44 -24.03 17.30
N TYR A 608 0.25 -23.61 16.85
CA TYR A 608 -1.02 -23.82 17.56
C TYR A 608 -1.24 -25.29 17.93
N ALA A 609 -1.09 -26.20 16.96
CA ALA A 609 -1.25 -27.64 17.18
C ALA A 609 -0.23 -28.21 18.18
N ARG A 610 1.04 -27.75 18.14
CA ARG A 610 2.09 -28.15 19.09
C ARG A 610 1.81 -27.69 20.51
N CYS A 611 1.39 -26.44 20.72
CA CYS A 611 1.06 -25.92 22.05
C CYS A 611 -0.02 -26.78 22.73
N HIS A 612 -1.10 -27.11 22.01
CA HIS A 612 -2.16 -28.00 22.50
C HIS A 612 -1.68 -29.45 22.74
N LEU A 613 -0.82 -29.98 21.86
CA LEU A 613 -0.25 -31.33 21.99
C LEU A 613 0.59 -31.46 23.27
N ASP A 614 1.45 -30.49 23.53
CA ASP A 614 2.41 -30.55 24.64
C ASP A 614 1.72 -30.24 25.99
N TRP A 615 0.72 -29.34 26.01
CA TRP A 615 -0.21 -29.18 27.13
C TRP A 615 -0.96 -30.49 27.45
N ALA A 616 -1.57 -31.12 26.44
CA ALA A 616 -2.36 -32.33 26.63
C ALA A 616 -1.53 -33.52 27.14
N ARG A 617 -0.26 -33.63 26.69
CA ARG A 617 0.68 -34.66 27.14
C ARG A 617 1.00 -34.56 28.63
N LYS A 618 1.43 -33.37 29.10
CA LYS A 618 1.79 -33.16 30.51
C LYS A 618 0.59 -33.35 31.43
N ASN A 619 -0.59 -32.86 31.01
CA ASN A 619 -1.84 -33.11 31.74
C ASN A 619 -2.14 -34.61 31.82
N LEU A 620 -2.05 -35.35 30.72
CA LEU A 620 -2.29 -36.80 30.71
C LEU A 620 -1.32 -37.56 31.62
N GLU A 621 -0.05 -37.18 31.63
CA GLU A 621 1.01 -37.73 32.50
C GLU A 621 0.64 -37.55 33.97
N THR A 622 0.45 -36.31 34.45
CA THR A 622 0.18 -36.04 35.87
C THR A 622 -1.17 -36.58 36.34
N TRP A 623 -2.21 -36.57 35.50
CA TRP A 623 -3.50 -37.16 35.85
C TRP A 623 -3.50 -38.69 35.84
N THR A 624 -2.60 -39.33 35.07
CA THR A 624 -2.38 -40.79 35.16
C THR A 624 -1.69 -41.15 36.47
N GLU A 625 -0.68 -40.39 36.90
CA GLU A 625 -0.04 -40.58 38.21
C GLU A 625 -1.03 -40.36 39.37
N ALA A 626 -1.95 -39.40 39.27
CA ALA A 626 -3.02 -39.20 40.24
C ALA A 626 -4.00 -40.38 40.27
N LYS A 627 -4.40 -40.90 39.10
CA LYS A 627 -5.24 -42.11 38.98
C LYS A 627 -4.55 -43.33 39.59
N ASP A 628 -3.25 -43.48 39.39
CA ASP A 628 -2.48 -44.61 39.91
C ASP A 628 -2.23 -44.51 41.42
N GLU A 629 -2.33 -43.32 42.03
CA GLU A 629 -2.40 -43.16 43.49
C GLU A 629 -3.80 -43.50 44.03
N VAL A 630 -4.87 -43.07 43.34
CA VAL A 630 -6.27 -43.41 43.69
C VAL A 630 -6.50 -44.93 43.68
N ASP A 631 -5.93 -45.66 42.71
CA ASP A 631 -6.05 -47.13 42.63
C ASP A 631 -5.37 -47.87 43.81
N LYS A 632 -4.57 -47.18 44.64
CA LYS A 632 -3.97 -47.74 45.87
C LYS A 632 -4.88 -47.63 47.09
N ILE A 633 -6.07 -47.00 46.97
CA ILE A 633 -7.03 -46.88 48.08
C ILE A 633 -7.62 -48.26 48.40
N VAL A 634 -7.09 -48.89 49.45
CA VAL A 634 -7.63 -50.13 50.01
C VAL A 634 -8.98 -49.86 50.69
N ALA A 635 -10.06 -50.40 50.12
CA ALA A 635 -11.37 -50.45 50.78
C ALA A 635 -11.30 -51.28 52.07
N ARG A 636 -11.98 -50.82 53.12
CA ARG A 636 -12.10 -51.50 54.43
C ARG A 636 -13.37 -52.33 54.53
#